data_AF-A0A949PSE4-F1
#
_entry.id   AF-A0A949PSE4-F1
#
_cell.length_a   1.000
_cell.length_b   1.000
_cell.length_c   1.000
_cell.angle_alpha   90.00
_cell.angle_beta   90.00
_cell.angle_gamma   90.00
#
_symmetry.space_group_name_H-M   'P 1'
#
loop_
_entity.id
_entity.type
_entity.pdbx_description
1 polymer ?
#
loop_
_entity_poly.entity_id
_entity_poly.type
_entity_poly.pdbx_seq_one_letter_code
_entity_poly.pdbx_strand_id
1 'polypeptide(L)'
;MALNDFDRALIAATQGGLPLVARPYEAVGAMLGVSGEQVRERMASMLASGLIRRIGAVPNHYRLGYTANGMSVWDVDDAQVAALGQKIALLPGVSHCYRRPRHLPEWPYNLFA
;
A
#
# COMPACT_ATOMS: atom_id res chain seq x y z
N MET A 1 3.93 -8.38 -16.23
CA MET A 1 2.75 -8.78 -17.02
C MET A 1 1.98 -7.52 -17.36
N ALA A 2 1.62 -7.30 -18.62
CA ALA A 2 0.78 -6.14 -18.97
C ALA A 2 -0.65 -6.38 -18.48
N LEU A 3 -1.27 -5.35 -17.89
CA LEU A 3 -2.67 -5.40 -17.48
C LEU A 3 -3.56 -5.30 -18.72
N ASN A 4 -4.47 -6.25 -18.89
CA ASN A 4 -5.52 -6.17 -19.90
C ASN A 4 -6.70 -5.29 -19.40
N ASP A 5 -7.68 -5.06 -20.26
CA ASP A 5 -8.80 -4.17 -19.93
C ASP A 5 -9.67 -4.72 -18.78
N PHE A 6 -9.84 -6.05 -18.73
CA PHE A 6 -10.55 -6.70 -17.64
C PHE A 6 -9.82 -6.52 -16.30
N ASP A 7 -8.49 -6.62 -16.28
CA ASP A 7 -7.68 -6.40 -15.09
C ASP A 7 -7.88 -4.99 -14.54
N ARG A 8 -7.88 -4.00 -15.43
CA ARG A 8 -8.08 -2.59 -15.07
C ARG A 8 -9.47 -2.36 -14.52
N ALA A 9 -10.49 -2.93 -15.15
CA ALA A 9 -11.88 -2.84 -14.69
C ALA A 9 -12.06 -3.51 -13.32
N LEU A 10 -11.47 -4.69 -13.12
CA LEU A 10 -11.49 -5.42 -11.86
C LEU A 10 -10.78 -4.65 -10.74
N ILE A 11 -9.60 -4.08 -11.02
CA ILE A 11 -8.88 -3.22 -10.07
C ILE A 11 -9.72 -2.00 -9.71
N ALA A 12 -10.29 -1.30 -10.70
CA ALA A 12 -11.14 -0.14 -10.45
C ALA A 12 -12.36 -0.49 -9.58
N ALA A 13 -13.00 -1.63 -9.84
CA ALA A 13 -14.15 -2.09 -9.07
C ALA A 13 -13.81 -2.50 -7.62
N THR A 14 -12.54 -2.83 -7.32
CA THR A 14 -12.14 -3.42 -6.03
C THR A 14 -11.12 -2.61 -5.24
N GLN A 15 -10.54 -1.53 -5.80
CA GLN A 15 -9.52 -0.73 -5.12
C GLN A 15 -10.03 0.01 -3.88
N GLY A 16 -11.34 0.26 -3.80
CA GLY A 16 -12.01 0.81 -2.62
C GLY A 16 -12.35 -0.26 -1.56
N GLY A 17 -12.07 -1.53 -1.84
CA GLY A 17 -12.48 -2.68 -1.04
C GLY A 17 -13.52 -3.55 -1.76
N LEU A 18 -13.68 -4.77 -1.26
CA LEU A 18 -14.75 -5.68 -1.71
C LEU A 18 -16.10 -5.26 -1.10
N PRO A 19 -17.22 -5.42 -1.81
CA PRO A 19 -18.55 -5.20 -1.25
C PRO A 19 -18.79 -6.05 0.01
N LEU A 20 -19.31 -5.44 1.08
CA LEU A 20 -19.60 -6.13 2.35
C LEU A 20 -20.95 -6.86 2.29
N VAL A 21 -21.00 -7.90 1.46
CA VAL A 21 -22.16 -8.78 1.25
C VAL A 21 -21.75 -10.24 1.36
N ALA A 22 -22.70 -11.17 1.47
CA ALA A 22 -22.41 -12.60 1.63
C ALA A 22 -21.61 -13.21 0.46
N ARG A 23 -21.79 -12.68 -0.77
CA ARG A 23 -21.12 -13.15 -1.99
C ARG A 23 -20.41 -12.00 -2.72
N PRO A 24 -19.26 -11.51 -2.20
CA PRO A 24 -18.61 -10.30 -2.72
C PRO A 24 -18.13 -10.44 -4.17
N TYR A 25 -17.62 -11.62 -4.56
CA TYR A 25 -17.15 -11.84 -5.92
C TYR A 25 -18.30 -11.89 -6.94
N GLU A 26 -19.48 -12.40 -6.55
CA GLU A 26 -20.66 -12.33 -7.42
C GLU A 26 -21.14 -10.89 -7.61
N ALA A 27 -21.12 -10.08 -6.55
CA ALA A 27 -21.47 -8.66 -6.65
C ALA A 27 -20.53 -7.90 -7.61
N VAL A 28 -19.21 -8.14 -7.50
CA VAL A 28 -18.22 -7.57 -8.43
C VAL A 28 -18.42 -8.11 -9.84
N GLY A 29 -18.73 -9.40 -9.99
CA GLY A 29 -19.01 -10.00 -11.29
C GLY A 29 -20.20 -9.33 -11.98
N ALA A 30 -21.30 -9.11 -11.25
CA ALA A 30 -22.48 -8.40 -11.74
C ALA A 30 -22.15 -6.96 -12.19
N MET A 31 -21.29 -6.24 -11.47
CA MET A 31 -20.83 -4.90 -11.86
C MET A 31 -20.04 -4.89 -13.17
N LEU A 32 -19.33 -5.98 -13.46
CA LEU A 32 -18.42 -6.11 -14.60
C LEU A 32 -18.99 -6.94 -15.76
N GLY A 33 -20.22 -7.46 -15.62
CA GLY A 33 -20.86 -8.32 -16.61
C GLY A 33 -20.22 -9.71 -16.75
N VAL A 34 -19.61 -10.23 -15.70
CA VAL A 34 -18.92 -11.54 -15.67
C VAL A 34 -19.38 -12.39 -14.49
N SER A 35 -18.99 -13.67 -14.45
CA SER A 35 -19.31 -14.52 -13.30
C SER A 35 -18.45 -14.18 -12.07
N GLY A 36 -18.97 -14.44 -10.88
CA GLY A 36 -18.18 -14.32 -9.65
C GLY A 36 -16.99 -15.31 -9.61
N GLU A 37 -17.07 -16.42 -10.33
CA GLU A 37 -15.97 -17.36 -10.49
C GLU A 37 -14.81 -16.75 -11.28
N GLN A 38 -15.09 -16.10 -12.41
CA GLN A 38 -14.08 -15.40 -13.20
C GLN A 38 -13.38 -14.30 -12.39
N VAL A 39 -14.13 -13.56 -11.58
CA VAL A 39 -13.56 -12.58 -10.64
C VAL A 39 -12.61 -13.25 -9.66
N ARG A 40 -13.08 -14.31 -8.98
CA ARG A 40 -12.30 -15.05 -7.96
C ARG A 40 -11.01 -15.63 -8.54
N GLU A 41 -11.09 -16.29 -9.69
CA GLU A 41 -9.94 -16.88 -10.37
C GLU A 41 -8.93 -15.82 -10.77
N ARG A 42 -9.42 -14.70 -11.32
CA ARG A 42 -8.51 -13.63 -11.73
C ARG A 42 -7.83 -12.97 -10.54
N MET A 43 -8.56 -12.65 -9.48
CA MET A 43 -7.97 -12.11 -8.25
C MET A 43 -6.96 -13.10 -7.62
N ALA A 44 -7.24 -14.41 -7.65
CA ALA A 44 -6.30 -15.42 -7.18
C ALA A 44 -5.01 -15.47 -8.01
N SER A 45 -5.11 -15.35 -9.34
CA SER A 45 -3.96 -15.23 -10.24
C SER A 45 -3.14 -13.96 -9.98
N MET A 46 -3.82 -12.83 -9.72
CA MET A 46 -3.17 -11.58 -9.37
C MET A 46 -2.46 -11.65 -8.00
N LEU A 47 -3.03 -12.37 -7.03
CA LEU A 47 -2.37 -12.66 -5.75
C LEU A 47 -1.11 -13.52 -5.95
N ALA A 48 -1.23 -14.62 -6.71
CA ALA A 48 -0.12 -15.54 -6.95
C ALA A 48 1.05 -14.87 -7.71
N SER A 49 0.76 -13.94 -8.61
CA SER A 49 1.77 -13.18 -9.35
C SER A 49 2.33 -11.97 -8.59
N GLY A 50 1.80 -11.64 -7.42
CA GLY A 50 2.19 -10.48 -6.62
C GLY A 50 1.64 -9.14 -7.12
N LEU A 51 0.77 -9.13 -8.14
CA LEU A 51 0.07 -7.93 -8.59
C LEU A 51 -0.87 -7.41 -7.48
N ILE A 52 -1.60 -8.32 -6.84
CA ILE A 52 -2.27 -8.04 -5.55
C ILE A 52 -1.34 -8.54 -4.45
N ARG A 53 -0.92 -7.65 -3.55
CA ARG A 53 -0.04 -8.02 -2.44
C ARG A 53 -0.77 -8.82 -1.35
N ARG A 54 -2.01 -8.45 -1.06
CA ARG A 54 -2.85 -9.05 0.00
C ARG A 54 -4.32 -8.66 -0.20
N ILE A 55 -5.24 -9.57 0.11
CA ILE A 55 -6.65 -9.28 0.38
C ILE A 55 -6.87 -9.51 1.88
N GLY A 56 -7.35 -8.50 2.60
CA GLY A 56 -7.59 -8.62 4.03
C GLY A 56 -8.19 -7.35 4.63
N ALA A 57 -8.68 -7.46 5.86
CA ALA A 57 -9.21 -6.31 6.59
C ALA A 57 -8.09 -5.30 6.90
N VAL A 58 -8.39 -4.02 6.72
CA VAL A 58 -7.52 -2.91 7.12
C VAL A 58 -8.21 -2.20 8.28
N PRO A 59 -7.76 -2.41 9.52
CA PRO A 59 -8.38 -1.75 10.66
C PRO A 59 -8.06 -0.25 10.65
N ASN A 60 -8.99 0.55 11.17
CA ASN A 60 -8.79 1.98 11.31
C ASN A 60 -7.83 2.25 12.49
N HIS A 61 -6.59 2.64 12.19
CA HIS A 61 -5.53 2.87 13.19
C HIS A 61 -5.86 3.96 14.22
N TYR A 62 -6.66 4.98 13.87
CA TYR A 62 -7.13 5.97 14.85
C TYR A 62 -8.03 5.35 15.91
N ARG A 63 -8.92 4.43 15.50
CA ARG A 63 -9.76 3.67 16.44
C ARG A 63 -8.96 2.68 17.29
N LEU A 64 -7.71 2.41 16.93
CA LEU A 64 -6.78 1.56 17.70
C LEU A 64 -5.92 2.35 18.70
N GLY A 65 -6.14 3.67 18.85
CA GLY A 65 -5.47 4.49 19.86
C GLY A 65 -4.23 5.25 19.38
N TYR A 66 -3.92 5.24 18.08
CA TYR A 66 -2.92 6.16 17.51
C TYR A 66 -3.56 7.55 17.35
N THR A 67 -3.17 8.49 18.19
CA THR A 67 -3.80 9.82 18.26
C THR A 67 -3.07 10.90 17.46
N ALA A 68 -1.79 10.71 17.19
CA ALA A 68 -0.97 11.66 16.43
C ALA A 68 0.02 10.91 15.53
N ASN A 69 0.35 11.54 14.40
CA ASN A 69 1.41 11.12 13.49
C ASN A 69 2.41 12.27 13.37
N GLY A 70 3.70 11.95 13.34
CA GLY A 70 4.77 12.89 13.06
C GLY A 70 5.56 12.41 11.85
N MET A 71 6.01 13.35 11.03
CA MET A 71 7.01 13.09 10.00
C MET A 71 8.24 13.93 10.34
N SER A 72 9.31 13.25 10.73
CA SER A 72 10.62 13.86 10.96
C SER A 72 11.44 13.81 9.66
N VAL A 73 12.18 14.88 9.40
CA VAL A 73 13.08 14.97 8.24
C VAL A 73 14.44 15.46 8.69
N TRP A 74 15.48 14.82 8.17
CA TRP A 74 16.85 15.00 8.60
C TRP A 74 17.75 15.23 7.39
N ASP A 75 18.66 16.18 7.52
CA ASP A 75 19.76 16.40 6.60
C ASP A 75 20.98 15.67 7.15
N VAL A 76 21.36 14.57 6.51
CA VAL A 76 22.35 13.62 7.01
C VAL A 76 23.40 13.37 5.93
N ASP A 77 24.66 13.29 6.30
CA ASP A 77 25.71 12.84 5.39
C ASP A 77 25.30 11.54 4.67
N ASP A 78 25.39 11.54 3.34
CA ASP A 78 24.99 10.41 2.48
C ASP A 78 25.70 9.11 2.85
N ALA A 79 26.92 9.17 3.39
CA ALA A 79 27.65 8.01 3.87
C ALA A 79 27.03 7.39 5.13
N GLN A 80 26.29 8.17 5.92
CA GLN A 80 25.69 7.75 7.20
C GLN A 80 24.22 7.36 7.09
N VAL A 81 23.51 7.74 6.02
CA VAL A 81 22.06 7.54 5.87
C VAL A 81 21.65 6.08 6.09
N ALA A 82 22.39 5.12 5.54
CA ALA A 82 22.04 3.70 5.68
C ALA A 82 22.12 3.23 7.14
N ALA A 83 23.20 3.58 7.83
CA ALA A 83 23.41 3.18 9.22
C ALA A 83 22.43 3.87 10.18
N LEU A 84 22.22 5.19 10.00
CA LEU A 84 21.28 5.95 10.82
C LEU A 84 19.83 5.55 10.53
N GLY A 85 19.48 5.32 9.26
CA GLY A 85 18.15 4.87 8.87
C GLY A 85 17.75 3.54 9.52
N GLN A 86 18.67 2.57 9.60
CA GLN A 86 18.43 1.30 10.31
C GLN A 86 18.18 1.52 11.81
N LYS A 87 18.97 2.38 12.46
CA LYS A 87 18.78 2.69 13.89
C LYS A 87 17.44 3.36 14.15
N ILE A 88 17.05 4.32 13.31
CA ILE A 88 15.78 5.04 13.42
C ILE A 88 14.60 4.08 13.18
N ALA A 89 14.68 3.19 12.20
CA ALA A 89 13.64 2.21 11.91
C ALA A 89 13.36 1.22 13.05
N LEU A 90 14.28 1.08 14.01
CA LEU A 90 14.14 0.24 15.19
C LEU A 90 13.52 0.99 16.39
N LEU A 91 13.33 2.31 16.29
CA LEU A 91 12.76 3.09 17.39
C LEU A 91 11.27 2.78 17.56
N PRO A 92 10.79 2.64 18.82
CA PRO A 92 9.36 2.53 19.09
C PRO A 92 8.60 3.71 18.50
N GLY A 93 7.57 3.42 17.70
CA GLY A 93 6.72 4.43 17.06
C GLY A 93 7.15 4.84 15.65
N VAL A 94 8.37 4.46 15.19
CA VAL A 94 8.76 4.65 13.79
C VAL A 94 8.19 3.49 12.97
N SER A 95 7.26 3.81 12.08
CA SER A 95 6.64 2.80 11.20
C SER A 95 7.41 2.59 9.90
N HIS A 96 8.05 3.64 9.39
CA HIS A 96 8.79 3.63 8.14
C HIS A 96 10.00 4.53 8.25
N CYS A 97 11.05 4.19 7.52
CA CYS A 97 12.24 5.02 7.42
C CYS A 97 12.69 5.03 5.95
N TYR A 98 12.80 6.22 5.37
CA TYR A 98 13.04 6.39 3.94
C TYR A 98 14.26 7.26 3.67
N ARG A 99 15.10 6.81 2.74
CA ARG A 99 16.01 7.70 2.01
C ARG A 99 15.26 8.34 0.85
N ARG A 100 15.42 9.65 0.70
CA ARG A 100 14.89 10.43 -0.44
C ARG A 100 16.01 11.31 -1.02
N PRO A 101 15.98 11.62 -2.32
CA PRO A 101 16.88 12.61 -2.89
C PRO A 101 16.59 14.00 -2.29
N ARG A 102 17.63 14.83 -2.16
CA ARG A 102 17.48 16.24 -1.80
C ARG A 102 17.00 17.05 -3.02
N HIS A 103 16.29 18.13 -2.75
CA HIS A 103 15.92 19.12 -3.76
C HIS A 103 16.51 20.47 -3.34
N LEU A 104 17.79 20.66 -3.64
CA LEU A 104 18.53 21.85 -3.24
C LEU A 104 18.23 23.05 -4.15
N PRO A 105 18.27 24.28 -3.62
CA PRO A 105 18.58 24.63 -2.22
C PRO A 105 17.39 24.52 -1.24
N GLU A 106 16.17 24.37 -1.70
CA GLU A 106 14.95 24.57 -0.91
C GLU A 106 14.68 23.45 0.10
N TRP A 107 15.17 22.23 -0.17
CA TRP A 107 14.87 21.04 0.62
C TRP A 107 16.12 20.14 0.80
N PRO A 108 16.91 20.38 1.86
CA PRO A 108 18.17 19.67 2.10
C PRO A 108 17.99 18.31 2.80
N TYR A 109 16.77 17.86 3.09
CA TYR A 109 16.56 16.65 3.88
C TYR A 109 16.58 15.38 3.01
N ASN A 110 17.34 14.36 3.42
CA ASN A 110 17.51 13.10 2.69
C ASN A 110 17.09 11.85 3.49
N LEU A 111 16.72 11.99 4.76
CA LEU A 111 16.25 10.92 5.63
C LEU A 111 14.92 11.29 6.30
N PHE A 112 13.92 10.43 6.19
CA PHE A 112 12.55 10.66 6.63
C PHE A 112 12.11 9.51 7.55
N ALA A 113 11.48 9.82 8.68
CA ALA A 113 10.96 8.83 9.62
C ALA A 113 9.68 9.32 10.32
#